data_AF-A0A1F3NHF3-F1
#
_entry.id   AF-A0A1F3NHF3-F1
#
_cell.length_a   1.000
_cell.length_b   1.000
_cell.length_c   1.000
_cell.angle_alpha   90.00
_cell.angle_beta   90.00
_cell.angle_gamma   90.00
#
_symmetry.space_group_name_H-M   'P 1'
#
loop_
_entity.id
_entity.type
_entity.pdbx_description
1 polymer ?
#
loop_
_entity_poly.entity_id
_entity_poly.type
_entity_poly.pdbx_seq_one_letter_code
_entity_poly.pdbx_strand_id
1 'polypeptide(L)'
;MDGRFRDRSDTIKIMKKLEYIDIIRKINLRHPDLKVLDILGVYRDKEHHYNITGRALVQNIDGVKYLLSLNYLLGKGILTIKTAINKEFALQVKIKDVLPNIKIIGEYSGNNIPILIEDELGIKYLSQPSNLLIGKKPTIKSALNPNEAFIINAKQIHGNKFDYSKVNYKIQKTKVKIKCPKHGYFMQKPQQHLEGDGCRKCADEQLKFTRAQNGWDKSHWVNFCNRNQILEPKFYILHCYNDKEQFIKIGITSKKLKERFLPKDIPYNYKTIKIISGKPGLIYDTEQKLKKQFKDFRYKPKLKFAGQTECFSELIMEPILKEVA
;
A
#
# COMPACT_ATOMS: atom_id res chain seq x y z
N MET A 1 -68.10 33.30 -5.95
CA MET A 1 -67.12 34.20 -5.32
C MET A 1 -66.01 34.43 -6.32
N ASP A 2 -66.06 35.60 -6.99
CA ASP A 2 -65.09 36.04 -7.99
C ASP A 2 -63.67 36.11 -7.42
N GLY A 3 -62.82 35.17 -7.84
CA GLY A 3 -61.39 35.29 -7.67
C GLY A 3 -60.84 36.28 -8.70
N ARG A 4 -60.79 37.57 -8.35
CA ARG A 4 -60.10 38.60 -9.14
C ARG A 4 -58.63 38.18 -9.32
N PHE A 5 -58.27 37.68 -10.51
CA PHE A 5 -56.89 37.74 -10.98
C PHE A 5 -56.59 39.23 -11.23
N ARG A 6 -56.01 39.92 -10.24
CA ARG A 6 -55.42 41.24 -10.47
C ARG A 6 -54.20 41.02 -11.38
N ASP A 7 -54.25 41.59 -12.57
CA ASP A 7 -53.05 41.78 -13.38
C ASP A 7 -52.03 42.59 -12.54
N ARG A 8 -50.88 41.98 -12.26
CA ARG A 8 -49.80 42.59 -11.44
C ARG A 8 -48.84 43.43 -12.29
N SER A 9 -49.09 43.59 -13.58
CA SER A 9 -48.27 44.40 -14.48
C SER A 9 -48.12 45.85 -13.97
N ASP A 10 -49.19 46.44 -13.42
CA ASP A 10 -49.21 47.83 -12.95
C ASP A 10 -48.54 48.07 -11.59
N THR A 11 -48.35 47.03 -10.76
CA THR A 11 -47.81 47.14 -9.38
C THR A 11 -46.29 46.92 -9.29
N ILE A 12 -45.62 46.64 -10.40
CA ILE A 12 -44.18 46.33 -10.45
C ILE A 12 -43.37 47.58 -10.84
N LYS A 13 -42.33 47.91 -10.05
CA LYS A 13 -41.29 48.88 -10.42
C LYS A 13 -39.96 48.18 -10.70
N ILE A 14 -39.42 48.36 -11.90
CA ILE A 14 -38.06 47.92 -12.28
C ILE A 14 -37.04 48.82 -11.57
N MET A 15 -36.03 48.22 -10.94
CA MET A 15 -35.00 48.94 -10.20
C MET A 15 -33.95 49.59 -11.12
N LYS A 16 -33.41 50.74 -10.71
CA LYS A 16 -32.39 51.51 -11.45
C LYS A 16 -30.96 51.10 -11.05
N LYS A 17 -29.96 51.51 -11.83
CA LYS A 17 -28.54 51.17 -11.60
C LYS A 17 -28.01 51.54 -10.20
N LEU A 18 -28.40 52.70 -9.65
CA LEU A 18 -28.01 53.13 -8.30
C LEU A 18 -28.59 52.21 -7.21
N GLU A 19 -29.82 51.76 -7.41
CA GLU A 19 -30.51 50.83 -6.53
C GLU A 19 -29.87 49.43 -6.55
N TYR A 20 -29.24 49.01 -7.66
CA TYR A 20 -28.43 47.78 -7.70
C TYR A 20 -27.14 47.86 -6.87
N ILE A 21 -26.48 49.02 -6.82
CA ILE A 21 -25.25 49.20 -6.02
C ILE A 21 -25.54 48.94 -4.54
N ASP A 22 -26.67 49.41 -4.03
CA ASP A 22 -27.06 49.18 -2.64
C ASP A 22 -27.40 47.71 -2.35
N ILE A 23 -27.99 47.00 -3.32
CA ILE A 23 -28.20 45.54 -3.21
C ILE A 23 -26.86 44.82 -3.11
N ILE A 24 -25.89 45.14 -3.99
CA ILE A 24 -24.55 44.53 -3.98
C ILE A 24 -23.86 44.78 -2.64
N ARG A 25 -23.90 46.03 -2.13
CA ARG A 25 -23.33 46.38 -0.82
C ARG A 25 -23.93 45.54 0.31
N LYS A 26 -25.26 45.36 0.33
CA LYS A 26 -25.95 44.53 1.33
C LYS A 26 -25.55 43.06 1.25
N ILE A 27 -25.40 42.50 0.04
CA ILE A 27 -24.92 41.13 -0.15
C ILE A 27 -23.50 40.99 0.42
N ASN A 28 -22.59 41.88 0.02
CA ASN A 28 -21.19 41.81 0.44
C ASN A 28 -21.02 41.97 1.97
N LEU A 29 -21.84 42.82 2.61
CA LEU A 29 -21.83 42.99 4.08
C LEU A 29 -22.24 41.71 4.82
N ARG A 30 -23.16 40.92 4.27
CA ARG A 30 -23.68 39.72 4.93
C ARG A 30 -22.95 38.44 4.53
N HIS A 31 -22.39 38.43 3.32
CA HIS A 31 -21.66 37.32 2.74
C HIS A 31 -20.34 37.84 2.15
N PRO A 32 -19.36 38.20 3.01
CA PRO A 32 -18.09 38.76 2.56
C PRO A 32 -17.30 37.80 1.64
N ASP A 33 -17.53 36.49 1.79
CA ASP A 33 -16.87 35.45 0.99
C ASP A 33 -17.50 35.24 -0.41
N LEU A 34 -18.54 36.01 -0.74
CA LEU A 34 -19.24 35.92 -2.01
C LEU A 34 -19.00 37.14 -2.88
N LYS A 35 -18.64 36.89 -4.13
CA LYS A 35 -18.61 37.87 -5.21
C LYS A 35 -19.95 37.89 -5.95
N VAL A 36 -20.58 39.05 -6.06
CA VAL A 36 -21.75 39.23 -6.94
C VAL A 36 -21.29 39.28 -8.38
N LEU A 37 -21.81 38.38 -9.22
CA LEU A 37 -21.53 38.32 -10.65
C LEU A 37 -22.60 39.04 -11.45
N ASP A 38 -23.87 38.87 -11.07
CA ASP A 38 -24.99 39.47 -11.77
C ASP A 38 -26.23 39.61 -10.86
N ILE A 39 -27.15 40.49 -11.24
CA ILE A 39 -28.42 40.72 -10.57
C ILE A 39 -29.55 40.50 -11.59
N LEU A 40 -30.39 39.50 -11.31
CA LEU A 40 -31.42 39.00 -12.23
C LEU A 40 -32.82 39.35 -11.74
N GLY A 41 -33.60 40.03 -12.60
CA GLY A 41 -35.05 40.20 -12.47
C GLY A 41 -35.49 40.80 -11.14
N VAL A 42 -35.07 42.04 -10.87
CA VAL A 42 -35.33 42.73 -9.61
C VAL A 42 -36.47 43.71 -9.74
N TYR A 43 -37.49 43.48 -8.93
CA TYR A 43 -38.72 44.24 -8.92
C TYR A 43 -39.11 44.59 -7.49
N ARG A 44 -39.58 45.82 -7.31
CA ARG A 44 -40.15 46.27 -6.05
C ARG A 44 -41.66 46.32 -6.18
N ASP A 45 -42.36 45.67 -5.24
CA ASP A 45 -43.81 45.80 -5.11
C ASP A 45 -44.14 47.23 -4.66
N LYS A 46 -44.97 47.93 -5.43
CA LYS A 46 -45.41 49.30 -5.12
C LYS A 46 -46.28 49.35 -3.86
N GLU A 47 -47.01 48.28 -3.53
CA GLU A 47 -47.87 48.22 -2.33
C GLU A 47 -47.11 47.78 -1.08
N HIS A 48 -46.02 47.01 -1.24
CA HIS A 48 -45.18 46.53 -0.15
C HIS A 48 -43.73 47.01 -0.32
N HIS A 49 -43.45 48.22 0.16
CA HIS A 49 -42.14 48.89 0.03
C HIS A 49 -40.91 48.08 0.50
N TYR A 50 -41.10 46.99 1.25
CA TYR A 50 -40.02 46.15 1.80
C TYR A 50 -39.71 44.88 0.99
N ASN A 51 -40.53 44.51 0.00
CA ASN A 51 -40.37 43.26 -0.74
C ASN A 51 -39.61 43.48 -2.07
N ILE A 52 -38.30 43.21 -2.05
CA ILE A 52 -37.45 43.18 -3.25
C ILE A 52 -37.43 41.75 -3.80
N THR A 53 -38.24 41.52 -4.83
CA THR A 53 -38.30 40.21 -5.50
C THR A 53 -37.24 40.17 -6.59
N GLY A 54 -36.31 39.21 -6.53
CA GLY A 54 -35.30 39.02 -7.57
C GLY A 54 -34.26 38.01 -7.15
N ARG A 55 -33.21 37.83 -7.97
CA ARG A 55 -32.12 36.91 -7.65
C ARG A 55 -30.76 37.54 -7.91
N ALA A 56 -29.75 37.21 -7.11
CA ALA A 56 -28.36 37.54 -7.40
C ALA A 56 -27.61 36.27 -7.78
N LEU A 57 -26.91 36.31 -8.92
CA LEU A 57 -25.90 35.33 -9.25
C LEU A 57 -24.64 35.69 -8.47
N VAL A 58 -24.21 34.80 -7.60
CA VAL A 58 -23.03 35.00 -6.75
C VAL A 58 -22.07 33.83 -6.88
N GLN A 59 -20.81 34.06 -6.54
CA GLN A 59 -19.73 33.07 -6.58
C GLN A 59 -18.89 33.12 -5.31
N ASN A 60 -18.59 31.97 -4.71
CA ASN A 60 -17.66 31.91 -3.57
C ASN A 60 -16.19 31.92 -4.00
N ILE A 61 -15.27 31.97 -3.05
CA ILE A 61 -13.81 31.98 -3.32
C ILE A 61 -13.34 30.74 -4.11
N ASP A 62 -13.97 29.59 -3.92
CA ASP A 62 -13.65 28.35 -4.65
C ASP A 62 -14.26 28.31 -6.06
N GLY A 63 -14.98 29.34 -6.46
CA GLY A 63 -15.60 29.45 -7.79
C GLY A 63 -16.99 28.82 -7.92
N VAL A 64 -17.57 28.30 -6.84
CA VAL A 64 -18.93 27.72 -6.81
C VAL A 64 -19.97 28.82 -6.96
N LYS A 65 -20.93 28.63 -7.86
CA LYS A 65 -21.95 29.62 -8.21
C LYS A 65 -23.29 29.28 -7.58
N TYR A 66 -23.98 30.31 -7.09
CA TYR A 66 -25.29 30.20 -6.45
C TYR A 66 -26.25 31.24 -6.98
N LEU A 67 -27.54 30.94 -6.88
CA LEU A 67 -28.60 31.88 -7.20
C LEU A 67 -29.35 32.28 -5.92
N LEU A 68 -28.96 33.41 -5.33
CA LEU A 68 -29.53 33.89 -4.07
C LEU A 68 -30.83 34.65 -4.33
N SER A 69 -31.88 34.31 -3.59
CA SER A 69 -33.12 35.09 -3.62
C SER A 69 -32.95 36.41 -2.86
N LEU A 70 -33.31 37.52 -3.50
CA LEU A 70 -33.22 38.85 -2.91
C LEU A 70 -34.28 39.06 -1.81
N ASN A 71 -35.44 38.40 -1.90
CA ASN A 71 -36.42 38.38 -0.80
C ASN A 71 -35.83 37.77 0.49
N TYR A 72 -34.88 36.84 0.33
CA TYR A 72 -34.20 36.16 1.44
C TYR A 72 -32.78 36.68 1.68
N LEU A 73 -32.45 37.90 1.21
CA LEU A 73 -31.19 38.63 1.52
C LEU A 73 -30.85 38.68 3.02
N LEU A 74 -31.79 38.29 3.89
CA LEU A 74 -31.70 38.33 5.35
C LEU A 74 -31.84 36.95 6.05
N GLY A 75 -31.93 35.84 5.30
CA GLY A 75 -31.99 34.48 5.86
C GLY A 75 -30.69 33.70 5.62
N LYS A 76 -30.24 32.87 6.58
CA LYS A 76 -29.12 31.92 6.38
C LYS A 76 -29.55 30.79 5.43
N GLY A 77 -29.82 31.10 4.16
CA GLY A 77 -29.98 30.08 3.11
C GLY A 77 -28.64 29.38 2.94
N ILE A 78 -28.52 28.17 3.49
CA ILE A 78 -27.24 27.46 3.59
C ILE A 78 -26.73 27.23 2.16
N LEU A 79 -25.60 27.85 1.82
CA LEU A 79 -24.88 27.61 0.58
C LEU A 79 -24.40 26.16 0.58
N THR A 80 -25.14 25.27 -0.08
CA THR A 80 -24.88 23.83 -0.13
C THR A 80 -24.67 23.38 -1.56
N ILE A 81 -24.13 22.18 -1.76
CA ILE A 81 -24.05 21.57 -3.10
C ILE A 81 -25.44 21.54 -3.77
N LYS A 82 -26.50 21.27 -3.00
CA LYS A 82 -27.88 21.19 -3.53
C LYS A 82 -28.38 22.53 -4.08
N THR A 83 -27.95 23.65 -3.50
CA THR A 83 -28.36 25.00 -3.88
C THR A 83 -27.41 25.66 -4.88
N ALA A 84 -26.29 25.02 -5.20
CA ALA A 84 -25.38 25.49 -6.25
C ALA A 84 -26.00 25.33 -7.64
N ILE A 85 -25.61 26.23 -8.55
CA ILE A 85 -25.95 26.16 -9.98
C ILE A 85 -25.09 25.07 -10.63
N ASN A 86 -23.78 25.08 -10.35
CA ASN A 86 -22.81 24.12 -10.84
C ASN A 86 -22.54 23.04 -9.77
N LYS A 87 -23.52 22.15 -9.57
CA LYS A 87 -23.52 21.19 -8.45
C LYS A 87 -22.36 20.20 -8.50
N GLU A 88 -21.98 19.73 -9.69
CA GLU A 88 -20.87 18.80 -9.91
C GLU A 88 -19.55 19.45 -9.54
N PHE A 89 -19.36 20.71 -9.95
CA PHE A 89 -18.20 21.52 -9.57
C PHE A 89 -18.17 21.76 -8.06
N ALA A 90 -19.31 22.13 -7.46
CA ALA A 90 -19.44 22.32 -6.02
C ALA A 90 -19.09 21.04 -5.24
N LEU A 91 -19.51 19.87 -5.74
CA LEU A 91 -19.17 18.58 -5.17
C LEU A 91 -17.68 18.27 -5.34
N GLN A 92 -17.13 18.50 -6.54
CA GLN A 92 -15.72 18.28 -6.85
C GLN A 92 -14.79 19.10 -5.96
N VAL A 93 -15.10 20.38 -5.73
CA VAL A 93 -14.35 21.26 -4.82
C VAL A 93 -14.30 20.63 -3.43
N LYS A 94 -15.44 20.22 -2.87
CA LYS A 94 -15.48 19.64 -1.52
C LYS A 94 -14.81 18.28 -1.40
N ILE A 95 -14.89 17.45 -2.44
CA ILE A 95 -14.25 16.13 -2.44
C ILE A 95 -12.73 16.26 -2.59
N LYS A 96 -12.22 17.28 -3.29
CA LYS A 96 -10.79 17.43 -3.55
C LYS A 96 -9.96 17.52 -2.26
N ASP A 97 -10.53 18.07 -1.19
CA ASP A 97 -9.88 18.18 0.11
C ASP A 97 -9.69 16.83 0.82
N VAL A 98 -10.56 15.86 0.56
CA VAL A 98 -10.56 14.54 1.23
C VAL A 98 -10.12 13.39 0.33
N LEU A 99 -10.38 13.49 -0.98
CA LEU A 99 -10.10 12.51 -2.02
C LEU A 99 -9.63 13.26 -3.28
N PRO A 100 -8.38 13.78 -3.29
CA PRO A 100 -7.88 14.64 -4.36
C PRO A 100 -7.81 13.97 -5.72
N ASN A 101 -7.70 12.64 -5.73
CA ASN A 101 -7.50 11.84 -6.95
C ASN A 101 -8.80 11.29 -7.54
N ILE A 102 -9.96 11.76 -7.04
CA ILE A 102 -11.28 11.38 -7.54
C ILE A 102 -11.86 12.51 -8.38
N LYS A 103 -12.27 12.16 -9.59
CA LYS A 103 -12.96 13.05 -10.53
C LYS A 103 -14.44 12.71 -10.63
N ILE A 104 -15.29 13.73 -10.52
CA ILE A 104 -16.73 13.62 -10.80
C ILE A 104 -16.93 13.66 -12.32
N ILE A 105 -17.60 12.64 -12.85
CA ILE A 105 -17.90 12.52 -14.28
C ILE A 105 -19.40 12.34 -14.59
N GLY A 106 -20.21 12.05 -13.58
CA GLY A 106 -21.67 11.97 -13.68
C GLY A 106 -22.39 13.23 -13.21
N GLU A 107 -23.71 13.23 -13.40
CA GLU A 107 -24.59 14.31 -12.96
C GLU A 107 -25.01 14.15 -11.49
N TYR A 108 -24.99 15.26 -10.75
CA TYR A 108 -25.38 15.28 -9.36
C TYR A 108 -26.90 15.35 -9.21
N SER A 109 -27.48 14.25 -8.73
CA SER A 109 -28.91 14.17 -8.41
C SER A 109 -29.22 14.18 -6.91
N GLY A 110 -28.20 14.21 -6.05
CA GLY A 110 -28.36 14.28 -4.59
C GLY A 110 -27.34 13.43 -3.84
N ASN A 111 -27.20 13.67 -2.53
CA ASN A 111 -26.13 13.05 -1.74
C ASN A 111 -26.23 11.53 -1.55
N ASN A 112 -27.44 10.96 -1.68
CA ASN A 112 -27.69 9.53 -1.47
C ASN A 112 -27.91 8.77 -2.79
N ILE A 113 -27.86 9.47 -3.92
CA ILE A 113 -27.96 8.87 -5.25
C ILE A 113 -26.54 8.65 -5.77
N PRO A 114 -26.16 7.42 -6.16
CA PRO A 114 -24.83 7.16 -6.70
C PRO A 114 -24.53 8.06 -7.91
N ILE A 115 -23.37 8.69 -7.89
CA ILE A 115 -22.83 9.47 -8.99
C ILE A 115 -21.67 8.69 -9.63
N LEU A 116 -21.47 8.90 -10.92
CA LEU A 116 -20.35 8.32 -11.65
C LEU A 116 -19.07 9.13 -11.36
N ILE A 117 -18.03 8.42 -10.94
CA ILE A 117 -16.70 8.97 -10.62
C ILE A 117 -15.61 8.17 -11.31
N GLU A 118 -14.44 8.78 -11.46
CA GLU A 118 -13.23 8.16 -12.00
C GLU A 118 -12.06 8.40 -11.04
N ASP A 119 -11.21 7.39 -10.83
CA ASP A 119 -9.97 7.53 -10.07
C ASP A 119 -8.74 7.82 -10.96
N GLU A 120 -7.58 8.01 -10.34
CA GLU A 120 -6.30 8.26 -11.02
C GLU A 120 -5.85 7.14 -11.97
N LEU A 121 -6.38 5.93 -11.80
CA LEU A 121 -6.10 4.79 -12.67
C LEU A 121 -7.09 4.69 -13.85
N GLY A 122 -8.00 5.67 -13.98
CA GLY A 122 -9.05 5.70 -14.99
C GLY A 122 -10.20 4.72 -14.70
N ILE A 123 -10.27 4.16 -13.49
CA ILE A 123 -11.32 3.21 -13.12
C ILE A 123 -12.58 3.99 -12.77
N LYS A 124 -13.71 3.58 -13.35
CA LYS A 124 -15.01 4.23 -13.15
C LYS A 124 -15.84 3.50 -12.11
N TYR A 125 -16.45 4.26 -11.19
CA TYR A 125 -17.25 3.74 -10.08
C TYR A 125 -18.57 4.49 -9.94
N LEU A 126 -19.57 3.79 -9.40
CA LEU A 126 -20.77 4.42 -8.84
C LEU A 126 -20.57 4.59 -7.34
N SER A 127 -20.67 5.81 -6.83
CA SER A 127 -20.49 6.11 -5.41
C SER A 127 -21.44 7.19 -4.93
N GLN A 128 -21.95 7.07 -3.72
CA GLN A 128 -22.82 8.11 -3.15
C GLN A 128 -21.97 9.32 -2.75
N PRO A 129 -22.35 10.56 -3.12
CA PRO A 129 -21.64 11.75 -2.69
C PRO A 129 -21.49 11.87 -1.18
N SER A 130 -22.46 11.41 -0.38
CA SER A 130 -22.36 11.40 1.09
C SER A 130 -21.17 10.60 1.60
N ASN A 131 -20.85 9.46 0.98
CA ASN A 131 -19.68 8.65 1.31
C ASN A 131 -18.38 9.34 0.86
N LEU A 132 -18.37 9.95 -0.33
CA LEU A 132 -17.19 10.64 -0.85
C LEU A 132 -16.82 11.86 0.01
N LEU A 133 -17.83 12.64 0.45
CA LEU A 133 -17.65 13.82 1.28
C LEU A 133 -17.06 13.52 2.67
N ILE A 134 -17.22 12.30 3.18
CA ILE A 134 -16.58 11.85 4.43
C ILE A 134 -15.24 11.13 4.20
N GLY A 135 -14.71 11.15 2.96
CA GLY A 135 -13.42 10.54 2.61
C GLY A 135 -13.46 9.03 2.36
N LYS A 136 -14.64 8.41 2.25
CA LYS A 136 -14.74 6.98 1.97
C LYS A 136 -14.46 6.71 0.49
N LYS A 137 -13.35 6.01 0.22
CA LYS A 137 -12.95 5.60 -1.14
C LYS A 137 -13.96 4.63 -1.76
N PRO A 138 -14.15 4.67 -3.11
CA PRO A 138 -14.90 3.63 -3.80
C PRO A 138 -14.25 2.26 -3.63
N THR A 139 -15.05 1.21 -3.74
CA THR A 139 -14.56 -0.17 -3.66
C THR A 139 -14.53 -0.79 -5.06
N ILE A 140 -13.71 -1.81 -5.28
CA ILE A 140 -13.71 -2.56 -6.56
C ILE A 140 -15.12 -3.10 -6.88
N LYS A 141 -15.92 -3.46 -5.87
CA LYS A 141 -17.29 -3.93 -6.07
C LYS A 141 -18.20 -2.86 -6.68
N SER A 142 -17.96 -1.59 -6.38
CA SER A 142 -18.75 -0.47 -6.90
C SER A 142 -18.22 0.05 -8.24
N ALA A 143 -17.19 -0.57 -8.81
CA ALA A 143 -16.73 -0.25 -10.16
C ALA A 143 -17.77 -0.67 -11.20
N LEU A 144 -17.82 0.05 -12.34
CA LEU A 144 -18.67 -0.36 -13.46
C LEU A 144 -18.27 -1.75 -14.01
N ASN A 145 -16.97 -2.07 -13.96
CA ASN A 145 -16.43 -3.39 -14.29
C ASN A 145 -15.52 -3.89 -13.15
N PRO A 146 -16.06 -4.62 -12.15
CA PRO A 146 -15.28 -5.09 -11.01
C PRO A 146 -14.11 -6.03 -11.37
N ASN A 147 -14.25 -6.82 -12.44
CA ASN A 147 -13.17 -7.70 -12.92
C ASN A 147 -12.00 -6.88 -13.42
N GLU A 148 -12.26 -5.93 -14.31
CA GLU A 148 -11.25 -5.04 -14.87
C GLU A 148 -10.60 -4.16 -13.80
N ALA A 149 -11.41 -3.59 -12.89
CA ALA A 149 -10.91 -2.82 -11.77
C ALA A 149 -9.95 -3.65 -10.89
N PHE A 150 -10.29 -4.90 -10.58
CA PHE A 150 -9.39 -5.81 -9.86
C PHE A 150 -8.09 -6.06 -10.65
N ILE A 151 -8.18 -6.30 -11.95
CA ILE A 151 -7.02 -6.59 -12.81
C ILE A 151 -6.08 -5.39 -12.89
N ILE A 152 -6.61 -4.17 -13.07
CA ILE A 152 -5.81 -2.94 -13.11
C ILE A 152 -5.07 -2.77 -11.79
N ASN A 153 -5.75 -2.90 -10.66
CA ASN A 153 -5.14 -2.82 -9.33
C ASN A 153 -4.09 -3.92 -9.11
N ALA A 154 -4.37 -5.16 -9.53
CA ALA A 154 -3.42 -6.26 -9.38
C ALA A 154 -2.14 -6.06 -10.21
N LYS A 155 -2.26 -5.46 -11.40
CA LYS A 155 -1.11 -5.11 -12.25
C LYS A 155 -0.25 -4.00 -11.66
N GLN A 156 -0.79 -3.08 -10.86
CA GLN A 156 0.02 -2.09 -10.15
C GLN A 156 1.01 -2.76 -9.16
N ILE A 157 0.65 -3.92 -8.61
CA ILE A 157 1.45 -4.62 -7.59
C ILE A 157 2.36 -5.68 -8.22
N HIS A 158 1.81 -6.46 -9.15
CA HIS A 158 2.49 -7.64 -9.70
C HIS A 158 3.02 -7.43 -11.13
N GLY A 159 2.78 -6.26 -11.73
CA GLY A 159 3.04 -6.01 -13.13
C GLY A 159 2.31 -7.03 -14.03
N ASN A 160 3.00 -7.52 -15.05
CA ASN A 160 2.47 -8.53 -15.98
C ASN A 160 2.77 -9.98 -15.56
N LYS A 161 3.02 -10.23 -14.27
CA LYS A 161 3.45 -11.54 -13.78
C LYS A 161 2.37 -12.63 -13.86
N PHE A 162 1.10 -12.27 -13.78
CA PHE A 162 -0.01 -13.21 -13.73
C PHE A 162 -1.00 -13.00 -14.88
N ASP A 163 -1.65 -14.08 -15.27
CA ASP A 163 -2.76 -14.07 -16.23
C ASP A 163 -4.09 -14.15 -15.46
N TYR A 164 -4.97 -13.20 -15.76
CA TYR A 164 -6.26 -12.99 -15.10
C TYR A 164 -7.47 -13.35 -15.99
N SER A 165 -7.26 -14.02 -17.12
CA SER A 165 -8.29 -14.39 -18.11
C SER A 165 -9.48 -15.16 -17.54
N LYS A 166 -9.30 -15.86 -16.41
CA LYS A 166 -10.37 -16.62 -15.71
C LYS A 166 -10.80 -16.00 -14.38
N VAL A 167 -10.46 -14.74 -14.14
CA VAL A 167 -10.94 -14.03 -12.95
C VAL A 167 -12.44 -13.76 -13.07
N ASN A 168 -13.15 -14.10 -12.00
CA ASN A 168 -14.53 -13.70 -11.78
C ASN A 168 -14.64 -13.13 -10.35
N TYR A 169 -14.39 -11.83 -10.24
CA TYR A 169 -14.44 -11.07 -9.01
C TYR A 169 -15.89 -10.92 -8.53
N LYS A 170 -16.14 -11.31 -7.28
CA LYS A 170 -17.43 -11.09 -6.61
C LYS A 170 -17.29 -10.12 -5.44
N ILE A 171 -16.40 -10.45 -4.51
CA ILE A 171 -16.02 -9.63 -3.36
C ILE A 171 -14.57 -9.95 -2.98
N GLN A 172 -13.95 -9.09 -2.19
CA GLN A 172 -12.54 -9.21 -1.79
C GLN A 172 -12.20 -10.50 -1.03
N LYS A 173 -13.21 -11.11 -0.37
CA LYS A 173 -13.07 -12.31 0.47
C LYS A 173 -13.28 -13.62 -0.29
N THR A 174 -13.86 -13.57 -1.49
CA THR A 174 -14.14 -14.76 -2.31
C THR A 174 -12.96 -15.02 -3.24
N LYS A 175 -12.42 -16.25 -3.20
CA LYS A 175 -11.25 -16.60 -4.01
C LYS A 175 -11.55 -16.46 -5.50
N VAL A 176 -10.58 -15.91 -6.23
CA VAL A 176 -10.56 -15.82 -7.70
C VAL A 176 -9.51 -16.77 -8.28
N LYS A 177 -9.69 -17.16 -9.54
CA LYS A 177 -8.80 -18.07 -10.27
C LYS A 177 -7.77 -17.26 -11.06
N ILE A 178 -6.51 -17.35 -10.65
CA ILE A 178 -5.38 -16.61 -11.24
C ILE A 178 -4.39 -17.62 -11.81
N LYS A 179 -3.76 -17.32 -12.95
CA LYS A 179 -2.76 -18.20 -13.57
C LYS A 179 -1.35 -17.67 -13.32
N CYS A 180 -0.53 -18.49 -12.66
CA CYS A 180 0.91 -18.32 -12.61
C CYS A 180 1.53 -18.89 -13.90
N PRO A 181 2.46 -18.17 -14.55
CA PRO A 181 3.11 -18.66 -15.76
C PRO A 181 3.91 -19.94 -15.54
N LYS A 182 4.48 -20.14 -14.33
CA LYS A 182 5.27 -21.33 -13.99
C LYS A 182 4.44 -22.49 -13.45
N HIS A 183 3.45 -22.19 -12.62
CA HIS A 183 2.77 -23.20 -11.79
C HIS A 183 1.30 -23.42 -12.16
N GLY A 184 0.81 -22.75 -13.21
CA GLY A 184 -0.57 -22.85 -13.68
C GLY A 184 -1.56 -22.12 -12.78
N TYR A 185 -2.83 -22.57 -12.81
CA TYR A 185 -3.91 -21.92 -12.07
C TYR A 185 -3.82 -22.18 -10.56
N PHE A 186 -4.11 -21.14 -9.78
CA PHE A 186 -4.28 -21.20 -8.34
C PHE A 186 -5.44 -20.31 -7.89
N MET A 187 -5.95 -20.55 -6.67
CA MET A 187 -7.08 -19.82 -6.10
C MET A 187 -6.58 -18.92 -4.96
N GLN A 188 -6.88 -17.63 -5.02
CA GLN A 188 -6.46 -16.66 -3.99
C GLN A 188 -7.54 -15.61 -3.77
N LYS A 189 -7.67 -15.09 -2.54
CA LYS A 189 -8.59 -13.99 -2.25
C LYS A 189 -8.05 -12.71 -2.91
N PRO A 190 -8.88 -11.91 -3.60
CA PRO A 190 -8.47 -10.63 -4.16
C PRO A 190 -7.78 -9.71 -3.16
N GLN A 191 -8.28 -9.63 -1.93
CA GLN A 191 -7.65 -8.82 -0.88
C GLN A 191 -6.17 -9.20 -0.66
N GLN A 192 -5.89 -10.49 -0.44
CA GLN A 192 -4.53 -10.98 -0.22
C GLN A 192 -3.65 -10.74 -1.45
N HIS A 193 -4.21 -10.95 -2.64
CA HIS A 193 -3.48 -10.69 -3.89
C HIS A 193 -3.09 -9.22 -4.02
N LEU A 194 -4.00 -8.31 -3.66
CA LEU A 194 -3.76 -6.87 -3.65
C LEU A 194 -2.91 -6.38 -2.45
N GLU A 195 -2.62 -7.24 -1.48
CA GLU A 195 -1.66 -6.99 -0.40
C GLU A 195 -0.23 -7.46 -0.79
N GLY A 196 -0.06 -8.05 -1.99
CA GLY A 196 1.23 -8.51 -2.50
C GLY A 196 1.42 -10.03 -2.50
N ASP A 197 0.45 -10.80 -2.00
CA ASP A 197 0.53 -12.25 -2.11
C ASP A 197 0.41 -12.70 -3.58
N GLY A 198 1.17 -13.73 -3.93
CA GLY A 198 1.16 -14.31 -5.26
C GLY A 198 1.01 -15.83 -5.23
N CYS A 199 1.60 -16.50 -6.22
CA CYS A 199 1.62 -17.96 -6.27
C CYS A 199 2.44 -18.54 -5.11
N ARG A 200 1.82 -19.38 -4.28
CA ARG A 200 2.49 -20.03 -3.14
C ARG A 200 3.68 -20.89 -3.56
N LYS A 201 3.56 -21.62 -4.68
CA LYS A 201 4.64 -22.46 -5.20
C LYS A 201 5.88 -21.64 -5.59
N CYS A 202 5.70 -20.46 -6.21
CA CYS A 202 6.80 -19.53 -6.47
C CYS A 202 7.47 -19.07 -5.17
N ALA A 203 6.69 -18.72 -4.15
CA ALA A 203 7.23 -18.30 -2.87
C ALA A 203 8.03 -19.43 -2.20
N ASP A 204 7.51 -20.66 -2.21
CA ASP A 204 8.20 -21.82 -1.66
C ASP A 204 9.50 -22.16 -2.41
N GLU A 205 9.53 -22.03 -3.74
CA GLU A 205 10.74 -22.19 -4.55
C GLU A 205 11.81 -21.14 -4.21
N GLN A 206 11.40 -19.88 -4.05
CA GLN A 206 12.31 -18.80 -3.66
C GLN A 206 12.86 -19.05 -2.24
N LEU A 207 12.03 -19.54 -1.33
CA LEU A 207 12.44 -19.92 0.03
C LEU A 207 13.36 -21.16 0.05
N LYS A 208 13.19 -22.11 -0.88
CA LYS A 208 14.10 -23.26 -1.03
C LYS A 208 15.43 -22.84 -1.61
N PHE A 209 15.44 -21.93 -2.58
CA PHE A 209 16.68 -21.38 -3.14
C PHE A 209 17.50 -20.65 -2.06
N THR A 210 16.85 -19.80 -1.27
CA THR A 210 17.53 -19.09 -0.16
C THR A 210 17.99 -20.07 0.92
N ARG A 211 17.20 -21.09 1.28
CA ARG A 211 17.62 -22.12 2.25
C ARG A 211 18.71 -23.05 1.73
N ALA A 212 18.73 -23.39 0.44
CA ALA A 212 19.76 -24.24 -0.17
C ALA A 212 21.12 -23.52 -0.27
N GLN A 213 21.13 -22.19 -0.25
CA GLN A 213 22.34 -21.37 -0.13
C GLN A 213 22.75 -21.09 1.33
N ASN A 214 21.94 -21.44 2.33
CA ASN A 214 22.20 -21.12 3.74
C ASN A 214 23.17 -22.13 4.41
N GLY A 215 24.44 -22.08 4.00
CA GLY A 215 25.47 -21.85 5.01
C GLY A 215 25.34 -20.40 5.49
N TRP A 216 25.86 -20.05 6.66
CA TRP A 216 25.98 -18.62 7.00
C TRP A 216 26.70 -17.90 5.85
N ASP A 217 26.12 -16.86 5.24
CA ASP A 217 26.95 -15.96 4.43
C ASP A 217 27.79 -15.08 5.38
N LYS A 218 28.91 -14.57 4.87
CA LYS A 218 29.86 -13.79 5.66
C LYS A 218 29.20 -12.62 6.37
N SER A 219 28.25 -11.94 5.72
CA SER A 219 27.57 -10.78 6.29
C SER A 219 26.66 -11.17 7.44
N HIS A 220 25.90 -12.26 7.31
CA HIS A 220 25.07 -12.79 8.38
C HIS A 220 25.91 -13.26 9.58
N TRP A 221 27.03 -13.94 9.34
CA TRP A 221 27.95 -14.37 10.40
C TRP A 221 28.55 -13.19 11.16
N VAL A 222 29.10 -12.20 10.46
CA VAL A 222 29.69 -11.00 11.06
C VAL A 222 28.63 -10.22 11.84
N ASN A 223 27.46 -10.00 11.26
CA ASN A 223 26.36 -9.29 11.92
C ASN A 223 25.86 -10.02 13.17
N PHE A 224 25.78 -11.35 13.12
CA PHE A 224 25.41 -12.16 14.27
C PHE A 224 26.43 -12.04 15.41
N CYS A 225 27.73 -12.14 15.11
CA CYS A 225 28.79 -11.95 16.12
C CYS A 225 28.73 -10.54 16.72
N ASN A 226 28.56 -9.51 15.90
CA ASN A 226 28.49 -8.11 16.36
C ASN A 226 27.28 -7.86 17.28
N ARG A 227 26.08 -8.31 16.87
CA ARG A 227 24.85 -8.13 17.66
C ARG A 227 24.89 -8.82 19.02
N ASN A 228 25.51 -9.98 19.08
CA ASN A 228 25.65 -10.76 20.31
C ASN A 228 26.93 -10.40 21.08
N GLN A 229 27.64 -9.33 20.68
CA GLN A 229 28.88 -8.86 21.32
C GLN A 229 29.93 -9.98 21.49
N ILE A 230 30.02 -10.86 20.49
CA ILE A 230 30.94 -11.99 20.48
C ILE A 230 32.29 -11.47 20.00
N LEU A 231 33.14 -11.09 20.96
CA LEU A 231 34.43 -10.46 20.71
C LEU A 231 35.46 -11.42 20.09
N GLU A 232 35.31 -12.74 20.31
CA GLU A 232 36.25 -13.77 19.83
C GLU A 232 35.55 -15.02 19.27
N PRO A 233 35.04 -14.97 18.03
CA PRO A 233 34.67 -16.19 17.31
C PRO A 233 35.88 -17.09 17.07
N LYS A 234 35.61 -18.39 16.96
CA LYS A 234 36.63 -19.44 16.91
C LYS A 234 36.48 -20.30 15.67
N PHE A 235 37.60 -20.58 15.01
CA PHE A 235 37.75 -21.70 14.09
C PHE A 235 38.31 -22.90 14.87
N TYR A 236 37.82 -24.10 14.60
CA TYR A 236 38.25 -25.32 15.25
C TYR A 236 38.63 -26.41 14.25
N ILE A 237 39.59 -27.23 14.66
CA ILE A 237 39.97 -28.48 14.01
C ILE A 237 39.78 -29.61 15.03
N LEU A 238 38.90 -30.55 14.71
CA LEU A 238 38.60 -31.72 15.52
C LEU A 238 39.08 -32.98 14.80
N HIS A 239 39.65 -33.89 15.57
CA HIS A 239 39.86 -35.27 15.18
C HIS A 239 38.71 -36.11 15.75
N CYS A 240 37.87 -36.66 14.89
CA CYS A 240 36.69 -37.43 15.25
C CYS A 240 36.96 -38.92 15.00
N TYR A 241 36.55 -39.79 15.92
CA TYR A 241 36.82 -41.23 15.82
C TYR A 241 35.81 -42.10 16.56
N ASN A 242 35.74 -43.36 16.15
CA ASN A 242 35.16 -44.50 16.86
C ASN A 242 35.92 -45.77 16.45
N ASP A 243 35.42 -46.96 16.83
CA ASP A 243 36.09 -48.23 16.52
C ASP A 243 36.11 -48.59 15.01
N LYS A 244 35.37 -47.87 14.16
CA LYS A 244 35.13 -48.21 12.74
C LYS A 244 35.70 -47.20 11.74
N GLU A 245 35.97 -45.98 12.17
CA GLU A 245 36.46 -44.88 11.33
C GLU A 245 37.00 -43.73 12.16
N GLN A 246 37.81 -42.91 11.51
CA GLN A 246 38.31 -41.64 12.03
C GLN A 246 38.50 -40.63 10.89
N PHE A 247 38.35 -39.35 11.20
CA PHE A 247 38.38 -38.26 10.23
C PHE A 247 38.59 -36.90 10.91
N ILE A 248 38.89 -35.88 10.11
CA ILE A 248 39.01 -34.49 10.57
C ILE A 248 37.70 -33.76 10.32
N LYS A 249 37.21 -33.02 11.32
CA LYS A 249 36.12 -32.05 11.15
C LYS A 249 36.65 -30.65 11.42
N ILE A 250 36.36 -29.73 10.51
CA ILE A 250 36.61 -28.30 10.74
C ILE A 250 35.30 -27.53 10.83
N GLY A 251 35.36 -26.35 11.44
CA GLY A 251 34.29 -25.38 11.35
C GLY A 251 34.49 -24.16 12.23
N ILE A 252 33.52 -23.25 12.20
CA ILE A 252 33.50 -22.04 13.02
C ILE A 252 32.45 -22.11 14.13
N THR A 253 32.70 -21.43 15.25
CA THR A 253 31.76 -21.33 16.38
C THR A 253 31.85 -19.97 17.06
N SER A 254 30.71 -19.55 17.60
CA SER A 254 30.57 -18.35 18.43
C SER A 254 30.32 -18.69 19.91
N LYS A 255 30.26 -19.99 20.24
CA LYS A 255 30.04 -20.57 21.57
C LYS A 255 31.25 -21.40 22.01
N LYS A 256 31.30 -21.82 23.29
CA LYS A 256 32.31 -22.80 23.74
C LYS A 256 32.12 -24.11 22.97
N LEU A 257 33.21 -24.79 22.60
CA LEU A 257 33.15 -26.06 21.84
C LEU A 257 32.28 -27.12 22.53
N LYS A 258 32.39 -27.23 23.86
CA LYS A 258 31.57 -28.14 24.68
C LYS A 258 30.07 -27.87 24.59
N GLU A 259 29.67 -26.64 24.30
CA GLU A 259 28.26 -26.24 24.12
C GLU A 259 27.76 -26.47 22.68
N ARG A 260 28.69 -26.61 21.73
CA ARG A 260 28.38 -26.84 20.30
C ARG A 260 28.28 -28.32 19.96
N PHE A 261 29.06 -29.17 20.62
CA PHE A 261 29.12 -30.60 20.38
C PHE A 261 28.65 -31.35 21.62
N LEU A 262 27.34 -31.27 21.88
CA LEU A 262 26.73 -32.17 22.84
C LEU A 262 26.74 -33.59 22.24
N PRO A 263 26.78 -34.66 23.06
CA PRO A 263 26.82 -36.04 22.56
C PRO A 263 25.69 -36.41 21.58
N LYS A 264 24.55 -35.70 21.66
CA LYS A 264 23.42 -35.84 20.72
C LYS A 264 23.68 -35.27 19.31
N ASP A 265 24.64 -34.37 19.17
CA ASP A 265 24.87 -33.59 17.95
C ASP A 265 25.99 -34.18 17.07
N ILE A 266 26.91 -34.97 17.66
CA ILE A 266 27.95 -35.70 16.93
C ILE A 266 28.10 -37.13 17.49
N PRO A 267 27.80 -38.19 16.71
CA PRO A 267 27.82 -39.58 17.17
C PRO A 267 29.24 -40.18 17.13
N TYR A 268 30.25 -39.38 17.50
CA TYR A 268 31.66 -39.76 17.50
C TYR A 268 32.37 -39.17 18.72
N ASN A 269 33.39 -39.88 19.21
CA ASN A 269 34.37 -39.27 20.12
C ASN A 269 35.19 -38.24 19.34
N TYR A 270 35.69 -37.22 20.04
CA TYR A 270 36.53 -36.22 19.39
C TYR A 270 37.65 -35.71 20.30
N LYS A 271 38.79 -35.39 19.68
CA LYS A 271 39.89 -34.63 20.26
C LYS A 271 39.99 -33.28 19.57
N THR A 272 40.19 -32.23 20.36
CA THR A 272 40.45 -30.91 19.80
C THR A 272 41.92 -30.81 19.42
N ILE A 273 42.20 -30.62 18.14
CA ILE A 273 43.58 -30.50 17.64
C ILE A 273 44.05 -29.04 17.73
N LYS A 274 43.21 -28.10 17.25
CA LYS A 274 43.55 -26.67 17.23
C LYS A 274 42.29 -25.82 17.35
N ILE A 275 42.42 -24.68 18.03
CA ILE A 275 41.42 -23.61 18.08
C ILE A 275 42.14 -22.31 17.73
N ILE A 276 41.52 -21.49 16.89
CA ILE A 276 42.02 -20.18 16.51
C ILE A 276 40.92 -19.17 16.75
N SER A 277 41.20 -18.15 17.56
CA SER A 277 40.31 -17.01 17.79
C SER A 277 40.70 -15.86 16.85
N GLY A 278 39.74 -15.06 16.42
CA GLY A 278 40.03 -13.89 15.59
C GLY A 278 38.78 -13.07 15.24
N LYS A 279 38.92 -12.08 14.36
CA LYS A 279 37.78 -11.28 13.91
C LYS A 279 36.76 -12.15 13.16
N PRO A 280 35.43 -11.92 13.29
CA PRO A 280 34.41 -12.76 12.67
C PRO A 280 34.59 -12.99 11.17
N GLY A 281 34.94 -11.93 10.43
CA GLY A 281 35.19 -12.00 8.99
C GLY A 281 36.40 -12.89 8.64
N LEU A 282 37.50 -12.77 9.38
CA LEU A 282 38.71 -13.56 9.16
C LEU A 282 38.47 -15.04 9.47
N ILE A 283 37.79 -15.34 10.57
CA ILE A 283 37.44 -16.72 10.96
C ILE A 283 36.57 -17.39 9.90
N TYR A 284 35.60 -16.65 9.33
CA TYR A 284 34.78 -17.13 8.23
C TYR A 284 35.62 -17.39 6.97
N ASP A 285 36.47 -16.44 6.59
CA ASP A 285 37.31 -16.55 5.39
C ASP A 285 38.28 -17.75 5.48
N THR A 286 38.88 -17.98 6.65
CA THR A 286 39.75 -19.13 6.90
C THR A 286 39.01 -20.44 6.67
N GLU A 287 37.80 -20.59 7.21
CA GLU A 287 37.00 -21.81 7.03
C GLU A 287 36.68 -22.06 5.55
N GLN A 288 36.26 -21.03 4.82
CA GLN A 288 35.92 -21.15 3.40
C GLN A 288 37.16 -21.45 2.54
N LYS A 289 38.30 -20.83 2.84
CA LYS A 289 39.59 -21.09 2.19
C LYS A 289 39.97 -22.56 2.32
N LEU A 290 39.97 -23.10 3.54
CA LEU A 290 40.34 -24.50 3.81
C LEU A 290 39.35 -25.49 3.19
N LYS A 291 38.05 -25.19 3.25
CA LYS A 291 37.01 -26.01 2.58
C LYS A 291 37.22 -26.10 1.07
N LYS A 292 37.70 -25.02 0.44
CA LYS A 292 38.01 -24.98 -0.99
C LYS A 292 39.33 -25.69 -1.29
N GLN A 293 40.37 -25.44 -0.51
CA GLN A 293 41.71 -26.02 -0.69
C GLN A 293 41.71 -27.54 -0.55
N PHE A 294 41.00 -28.08 0.44
CA PHE A 294 40.97 -29.52 0.71
C PHE A 294 39.71 -30.22 0.16
N LYS A 295 39.05 -29.64 -0.84
CA LYS A 295 37.78 -30.16 -1.40
C LYS A 295 37.86 -31.63 -1.83
N ASP A 296 39.00 -32.06 -2.38
CA ASP A 296 39.18 -33.42 -2.89
C ASP A 296 39.41 -34.45 -1.77
N PHE A 297 39.69 -33.98 -0.55
CA PHE A 297 39.86 -34.81 0.64
C PHE A 297 38.59 -34.92 1.49
N ARG A 298 37.43 -34.50 0.96
CA ARG A 298 36.15 -34.60 1.69
C ARG A 298 35.90 -36.04 2.13
N TYR A 299 35.58 -36.20 3.40
CA TYR A 299 35.23 -37.48 3.99
C TYR A 299 33.75 -37.51 4.33
N LYS A 300 33.10 -38.64 4.05
CA LYS A 300 31.69 -38.86 4.36
C LYS A 300 31.60 -39.87 5.51
N PRO A 301 31.34 -39.42 6.75
CA PRO A 301 31.22 -40.30 7.90
C PRO A 301 30.12 -41.37 7.72
N LYS A 302 30.31 -42.57 8.26
CA LYS A 302 29.31 -43.66 8.16
C LYS A 302 28.05 -43.35 8.98
N LEU A 303 28.19 -42.73 10.15
CA LEU A 303 27.09 -42.24 10.98
C LEU A 303 26.74 -40.80 10.60
N LYS A 304 25.47 -40.54 10.29
CA LYS A 304 25.01 -39.22 9.86
C LYS A 304 24.86 -38.26 11.04
N PHE A 305 25.28 -37.02 10.85
CA PHE A 305 25.06 -35.93 11.79
C PHE A 305 25.03 -34.55 11.12
N ALA A 306 24.56 -33.53 11.84
CA ALA A 306 24.50 -32.17 11.33
C ALA A 306 25.91 -31.59 11.11
N GLY A 307 26.18 -31.06 9.92
CA GLY A 307 27.50 -30.52 9.58
C GLY A 307 28.55 -31.56 9.15
N GLN A 308 28.13 -32.79 8.81
CA GLN A 308 29.00 -33.84 8.23
C GLN A 308 29.61 -33.45 6.87
N THR A 309 29.05 -32.43 6.20
CA THR A 309 29.61 -31.89 4.94
C THR A 309 30.93 -31.17 5.15
N GLU A 310 31.39 -31.02 6.40
CA GLU A 310 32.63 -30.33 6.79
C GLU A 310 33.71 -31.30 7.30
N CYS A 311 33.58 -32.58 6.94
CA CYS A 311 34.51 -33.64 7.29
C CYS A 311 35.50 -33.92 6.16
N PHE A 312 36.72 -34.30 6.53
CA PHE A 312 37.85 -34.52 5.65
C PHE A 312 38.67 -35.73 6.10
N SER A 313 39.39 -36.33 5.17
CA SER A 313 40.32 -37.43 5.42
C SER A 313 41.42 -37.00 6.39
N GLU A 314 41.90 -37.89 7.24
CA GLU A 314 43.02 -37.63 8.15
C GLU A 314 44.32 -37.24 7.45
N LEU A 315 44.45 -37.57 6.15
CA LEU A 315 45.57 -37.16 5.32
C LEU A 315 45.79 -35.63 5.31
N ILE A 316 44.75 -34.84 5.60
CA ILE A 316 44.88 -33.38 5.66
C ILE A 316 45.37 -32.85 7.01
N MET A 317 45.56 -33.69 8.04
CA MET A 317 45.88 -33.23 9.39
C MET A 317 47.18 -32.42 9.47
N GLU A 318 48.27 -32.91 8.89
CA GLU A 318 49.53 -32.16 8.84
C GLU A 318 49.45 -30.94 7.90
N PRO A 319 48.95 -31.06 6.65
CA PRO A 319 48.78 -29.91 5.76
C PRO A 319 47.91 -28.79 6.33
N ILE A 320 46.79 -29.13 6.99
CA ILE A 320 45.87 -28.13 7.52
C ILE A 320 46.49 -27.38 8.69
N LEU A 321 47.28 -28.04 9.53
CA LEU A 321 47.96 -27.40 10.66
C LEU A 321 49.04 -26.43 10.19
N LYS A 322 49.77 -26.74 9.11
CA LYS A 322 50.74 -25.81 8.50
C LYS A 322 50.06 -24.54 7.96
N GLU A 323 48.87 -24.68 7.39
CA GLU A 323 48.13 -23.54 6.82
C GLU A 323 47.58 -22.58 7.88
N VAL A 324 47.38 -23.07 9.10
CA VAL A 324 46.78 -22.32 10.21
C VAL A 324 47.74 -22.05 11.37
N ALA A 325 49.03 -22.35 11.19
CA ALA A 325 50.10 -22.08 12.14
C ALA A 325 50.44 -20.58 12.18
#